data_AF-A0A0D6ZBF7-F1
#
_entry.id   AF-A0A0D6ZBF7-F1
#
_cell.length_a   1.000
_cell.length_b   1.000
_cell.length_c   1.000
_cell.angle_alpha   90.00
_cell.angle_beta   90.00
_cell.angle_gamma   90.00
#
_symmetry.space_group_name_H-M   'P 1'
#
loop_
_entity.id
_entity.type
_entity.pdbx_description
1 polymer ?
#
loop_
_entity_poly.entity_id
_entity_poly.type
_entity_poly.pdbx_seq_one_letter_code
_entity_poly.pdbx_strand_id
1 'polypeptide(L)' 'MRPGYFGGYGMGGGSLMMLLIVLVIGVLLYVAFNQNRKKSQSGSNEALDVAKGRLARGEITTEEYEQIKEKLL' A
#
# COMPACT_ATOMS: atom_id res chain seq x y z
N MET A 1 -14.23 5.02 -37.49
CA MET A 1 -12.84 4.61 -37.24
C MET A 1 -12.26 5.53 -36.18
N ARG A 2 -11.77 4.98 -35.06
CA ARG A 2 -11.24 5.79 -33.94
C ARG A 2 -9.89 6.36 -34.38
N PRO A 3 -9.67 7.67 -34.41
CA PRO A 3 -8.37 8.23 -34.80
C PRO A 3 -7.29 7.71 -33.87
N GLY A 4 -6.26 7.09 -34.46
CA GLY A 4 -5.11 6.58 -33.74
C GLY A 4 -4.40 7.71 -33.00
N TYR A 5 -4.06 7.46 -31.75
CA TYR A 5 -3.14 8.26 -30.93
C TYR A 5 -1.69 8.12 -31.47
N PHE A 6 -1.48 8.47 -32.74
CA PHE A 6 -0.18 8.59 -33.38
C PHE A 6 0.06 10.06 -33.69
N GLY A 7 0.57 10.81 -32.72
CA GLY A 7 0.89 12.21 -32.91
C GLY A 7 1.61 12.78 -31.70
N GLY A 8 2.94 12.65 -31.68
CA GLY A 8 3.76 13.24 -30.61
C GLY A 8 5.24 12.90 -30.60
N TYR A 9 5.80 12.24 -31.63
CA TYR A 9 7.25 12.10 -31.78
C TYR A 9 7.81 13.29 -32.57
N GLY A 10 7.70 14.48 -31.96
CA GLY A 10 8.45 15.66 -32.38
C GLY A 10 9.87 15.58 -31.81
N MET A 11 10.85 15.64 -32.69
CA MET A 11 12.29 15.74 -32.45
C MET A 11 12.59 16.71 -31.29
N GLY A 12 12.81 16.17 -30.08
CA GLY A 12 13.12 16.93 -28.85
C GLY A 12 12.05 16.95 -27.74
N GLY A 13 10.78 16.70 -28.07
CA GLY A 13 9.67 16.69 -27.09
C GLY A 13 9.21 15.29 -26.68
N GLY A 14 9.32 14.31 -27.58
CA GLY A 14 8.90 12.93 -27.32
C GLY A 14 9.80 12.16 -26.35
N SER A 15 11.10 12.48 -26.31
CA SER A 15 12.08 11.83 -25.42
C SER A 15 11.88 12.22 -23.96
N LEU A 16 11.59 13.50 -23.68
CA LEU A 16 11.26 13.97 -22.34
C LEU A 16 9.94 13.37 -21.84
N MET A 17 8.94 13.27 -22.72
CA MET A 17 7.65 12.65 -22.37
C MET A 17 7.80 11.16 -22.04
N MET A 18 8.63 10.42 -22.79
CA MET A 18 8.94 9.02 -22.49
C MET A 18 9.68 8.85 -21.17
N LEU A 19 10.64 9.73 -20.86
CA LEU A 19 11.33 9.72 -19.56
C LEU A 19 10.36 9.97 -18.40
N LEU A 20 9.42 10.91 -18.55
CA LEU A 20 8.39 11.16 -17.55
C LEU A 20 7.49 9.93 -17.33
N ILE A 21 7.08 9.24 -18.40
CA ILE A 21 6.27 8.02 -18.30
C ILE A 21 7.04 6.93 -17.54
N VAL A 22 8.31 6.71 -17.87
CA VAL A 22 9.16 5.72 -17.18
C VAL A 22 9.33 6.09 -15.71
N LEU A 23 9.53 7.37 -15.40
CA LEU A 23 9.66 7.85 -14.02
C LEU A 23 8.36 7.64 -13.23
N VAL A 24 7.21 7.98 -13.81
CA VAL A 24 5.90 7.76 -13.18
C VAL A 24 5.65 6.28 -12.91
N ILE A 25 5.91 5.40 -13.88
CA ILE A 25 5.79 3.94 -13.70
C ILE A 25 6.74 3.45 -12.61
N GLY A 26 8.00 3.93 -12.61
CA GLY A 26 8.98 3.59 -11.58
C GLY A 26 8.53 4.00 -10.17
N VAL A 27 7.96 5.19 -10.01
CA VAL A 27 7.40 5.67 -8.73
C VAL A 27 6.18 4.85 -8.33
N LEU A 28 5.28 4.54 -9.25
CA LEU A 28 4.10 3.70 -8.98
C LEU A 28 4.51 2.32 -8.48
N LEU A 29 5.49 1.68 -9.15
CA LEU A 29 6.04 0.40 -8.72
C LEU A 29 6.73 0.52 -7.36
N TYR A 30 7.57 1.54 -7.16
CA TYR A 30 8.24 1.77 -5.87
C TYR A 30 7.24 1.92 -4.72
N VAL A 31 6.18 2.71 -4.91
CA VAL A 31 5.12 2.90 -3.91
C VAL A 31 4.35 1.61 -3.67
N ALA A 32 4.00 0.86 -4.72
CA ALA A 32 3.30 -0.43 -4.59
C ALA A 32 4.14 -1.47 -3.82
N PHE A 33 5.43 -1.60 -4.14
CA PHE A 33 6.34 -2.50 -3.43
C PHE A 33 6.63 -2.03 -1.99
N ASN A 34 6.67 -0.72 -1.74
CA ASN A 34 6.88 -0.16 -0.41
C ASN A 34 5.63 -0.26 0.49
N GLN A 35 4.42 -0.22 -0.10
CA GLN A 35 3.18 -0.51 0.62
C GLN A 35 3.12 -1.98 1.06
N ASN A 36 3.61 -2.92 0.24
CA ASN A 36 3.72 -4.32 0.64
C ASN A 36 4.74 -4.55 1.79
N ARG A 37 5.81 -3.75 1.89
CA ARG A 37 6.72 -3.81 3.05
C ARG A 37 6.12 -3.22 4.32
N LYS A 38 5.25 -2.21 4.23
CA LYS A 38 4.50 -1.73 5.40
C LYS A 38 3.48 -2.75 5.92
N LYS A 39 3.07 -3.72 5.09
CA LYS A 39 2.21 -4.82 5.52
C LYS A 39 2.95 -5.92 6.30
N SER A 40 4.27 -6.07 6.17
CA SER A 40 5.02 -7.06 6.96
C SER A 40 5.30 -6.62 8.39
N GLN A 41 5.28 -5.32 8.68
CA GLN A 41 5.23 -4.79 10.06
C GLN A 41 3.80 -4.77 10.62
N SER A 42 2.80 -5.12 9.80
CA SER A 42 1.40 -5.20 10.21
C SER A 42 1.04 -6.53 10.88
N GLY A 43 1.92 -7.55 10.92
CA GLY A 43 1.56 -8.81 11.58
C GLY A 43 1.24 -8.66 13.08
N SER A 44 1.97 -7.77 13.78
CA SER A 44 1.68 -7.42 15.17
C SER A 44 0.47 -6.49 15.30
N ASN A 45 0.33 -5.50 14.42
CA ASN A 45 -0.82 -4.60 14.41
C ASN A 45 -2.13 -5.28 14.00
N GLU A 46 -2.09 -6.28 13.12
CA GLU A 46 -3.26 -7.00 12.63
C GLU A 46 -3.80 -7.94 13.72
N ALA A 47 -2.93 -8.57 14.51
CA ALA A 47 -3.34 -9.30 15.71
C ALA A 47 -3.95 -8.36 16.77
N LEU A 48 -3.37 -7.17 16.98
CA LEU A 48 -3.92 -6.15 17.89
C LEU A 48 -5.23 -5.54 17.39
N ASP A 49 -5.38 -5.33 16.08
CA ASP A 49 -6.60 -4.79 15.46
C ASP A 49 -7.73 -5.83 15.48
N VAL A 50 -7.41 -7.11 15.26
CA VAL A 50 -8.37 -8.21 15.45
C VAL A 50 -8.80 -8.30 16.92
N ALA A 51 -7.86 -8.21 17.87
CA ALA A 51 -8.18 -8.23 19.30
C ALA A 51 -9.05 -7.02 19.70
N LYS A 52 -8.74 -5.80 19.23
CA LYS A 52 -9.59 -4.61 19.41
C LYS A 52 -10.99 -4.80 18.83
N GLY A 53 -11.08 -5.39 17.63
CA GLY A 53 -12.36 -5.67 16.98
C GLY A 53 -13.25 -6.60 17.81
N ARG A 54 -12.65 -7.63 18.43
CA ARG A 54 -13.37 -8.57 19.32
C ARG A 54 -13.79 -7.92 20.64
N LEU A 55 -12.95 -7.06 21.21
CA LEU A 55 -13.29 -6.28 22.41
C LEU A 55 -14.51 -5.38 22.15
N ALA A 56 -14.54 -4.70 20.99
CA ALA A 56 -15.65 -3.83 20.59
C ALA A 56 -16.96 -4.61 20.37
N ARG A 57 -16.86 -5.88 19.97
CA ARG A 57 -18.00 -6.79 19.85
C ARG A 57 -18.43 -7.42 21.19
N GLY A 58 -17.63 -7.24 22.25
CA GLY A 58 -17.84 -7.89 23.54
C GLY A 58 -17.55 -9.40 23.53
N GLU A 59 -16.82 -9.90 22.52
CA GLU A 59 -16.44 -11.31 22.40
C GLU A 59 -15.29 -11.69 23.34
N ILE A 60 -14.51 -10.70 23.81
CA ILE A 60 -13.41 -10.86 24.76
C ILE A 60 -13.51 -9.79 25.85
N THR A 61 -12.94 -10.07 27.02
CA THR A 61 -12.88 -9.09 28.12
C THR A 61 -11.68 -8.15 27.97
N THR A 62 -11.71 -7.02 28.69
CA THR A 62 -10.56 -6.10 28.76
C THR A 62 -9.29 -6.77 29.30
N GLU A 63 -9.43 -7.75 30.19
CA GLU A 63 -8.32 -8.51 30.78
C GLU A 63 -7.66 -9.43 29.75
N GLU A 64 -8.46 -10.09 28.91
CA GLU A 64 -7.96 -10.91 27.80
C GLU A 64 -7.25 -10.06 26.75
N TYR A 65 -7.78 -8.85 26.48
CA TYR A 65 -7.15 -7.90 25.57
C TYR A 65 -5.78 -7.44 26.08
N GLU A 66 -5.64 -7.13 27.37
CA GLU A 66 -4.36 -6.76 27.96
C GLU A 66 -3.33 -7.88 27.88
N GLN A 67 -3.72 -9.13 28.17
CA GLN A 67 -2.81 -10.29 28.05
C GLN A 67 -2.32 -10.50 26.62
N ILE A 68 -3.18 -10.33 25.63
CA ILE A 68 -2.81 -10.44 24.20
C ILE A 68 -1.85 -9.32 23.81
N LYS A 69 -2.13 -8.10 24.29
CA LYS A 69 -1.29 -6.93 24.03
C LYS A 69 0.10 -7.08 24.67
N GLU A 70 0.18 -7.61 25.87
CA GLU A 70 1.42 -7.85 26.60
C GLU A 70 2.25 -8.99 26.00
N LYS A 71 1.60 -10.01 25.40
CA LYS A 71 2.28 -11.10 24.69
C LYS A 71 2.76 -10.73 23.28
N LEU A 72 2.19 -9.69 22.66
CA LEU A 72 2.52 -9.25 21.30
C LEU A 72 3.54 -8.10 21.24
N LEU A 73 3.83 -7.46 22.38
CA LEU A 73 4.85 -6.41 22.56
C LEU A 73 6.19 -7.02 22.97
#